data_AF-A0A2V7QMB2-F1
#
_entry.id   AF-A0A2V7QMB2-F1
#
_cell.length_a   1.000
_cell.length_b   1.000
_cell.length_c   1.000
_cell.angle_alpha   90.00
_cell.angle_beta   90.00
_cell.angle_gamma   90.00
#
_symmetry.space_group_name_H-M   'P 1'
#
loop_
_entity.id
_entity.type
_entity.pdbx_description
1 polymer ?
#
loop_
_entity_poly.entity_id
_entity_poly.type
_entity_poly.pdbx_seq_one_letter_code
_entity_poly.pdbx_strand_id
1 'polypeptide(L)' 'MPDPETIEKAREDAREGKSPSTQAGEFVREEMHHIREGKHGARSTKQAIAIGLS' A
#
# COMPACT_ATOMS: atom_id res chain seq x y z
N MET A 1 -2.41 6.33 -8.39
CA MET A 1 -1.41 6.96 -7.51
C MET A 1 -1.87 6.79 -6.08
N PRO A 2 -0.96 6.62 -5.10
CA PRO A 2 -1.31 6.46 -3.70
C PRO A 2 -1.90 7.75 -3.12
N ASP A 3 -2.73 7.61 -2.09
CA ASP A 3 -3.35 8.70 -1.37
C ASP A 3 -2.30 9.52 -0.61
N PRO A 4 -2.49 10.85 -0.46
CA PRO A 4 -1.56 11.71 0.28
C PRO A 4 -1.31 11.23 1.70
N GLU A 5 -2.33 10.67 2.36
CA GLU A 5 -2.23 10.13 3.73
C GLU A 5 -1.26 8.95 3.81
N THR A 6 -1.25 8.05 2.81
CA THR A 6 -0.30 6.93 2.75
C THR A 6 1.14 7.44 2.67
N ILE A 7 1.37 8.49 1.87
CA ILE A 7 2.69 9.10 1.73
C ILE A 7 3.13 9.74 3.05
N GLU A 8 2.22 10.41 3.75
CA GLU A 8 2.51 11.00 5.06
C GLU A 8 2.90 9.96 6.10
N LYS A 9 2.15 8.85 6.19
CA LYS A 9 2.46 7.73 7.10
C LYS A 9 3.79 7.08 6.79
N ALA A 10 4.08 6.80 5.51
CA ALA A 10 5.38 6.25 5.12
C ALA A 10 6.55 7.19 5.47
N ARG A 11 6.35 8.51 5.36
CA ARG A 11 7.33 9.52 5.78
C ARG A 11 7.46 9.64 7.29
N GLU A 12 6.39 9.46 8.04
CA GLU A 12 6.44 9.36 9.50
C GLU A 12 7.24 8.14 9.93
N ASP A 13 6.96 6.97 9.35
CA ASP A 13 7.72 5.76 9.62
C ASP A 13 9.22 5.92 9.32
N ALA A 14 9.55 6.61 8.23
CA ALA A 14 10.93 6.96 7.90
C ALA A 14 11.57 7.90 8.93
N ARG A 15 10.84 8.92 9.39
CA ARG A 15 11.31 9.86 10.43
C ARG A 15 11.52 9.19 11.78
N GLU A 16 10.71 8.17 12.09
CA GLU A 16 10.87 7.33 13.27
C GLU A 16 12.01 6.30 13.14
N GLY A 17 12.63 6.18 11.97
CA GLY A 17 13.72 5.24 11.72
C GLY A 17 13.25 3.79 11.57
N LYS A 18 11.96 3.56 11.27
CA LYS A 18 11.44 2.21 11.01
C LYS A 18 12.04 1.65 9.72
N SER A 19 12.03 0.32 9.64
CA SER A 19 12.63 -0.40 8.50
C SER A 19 11.96 -0.03 7.16
N PRO A 20 12.68 -0.11 6.03
CA PRO A 20 12.13 0.18 4.72
C PRO A 20 10.89 -0.66 4.35
N SER A 21 10.81 -1.92 4.82
CA SER A 21 9.65 -2.79 4.59
C SER A 21 8.43 -2.35 5.40
N THR A 22 8.63 -1.74 6.57
CA THR A 22 7.55 -1.13 7.35
C THR A 22 6.96 0.07 6.60
N GLN A 23 7.81 0.96 6.12
CA GLN A 23 7.40 2.14 5.33
C GLN A 23 6.65 1.72 4.05
N ALA A 24 7.17 0.72 3.32
CA ALA A 24 6.53 0.16 2.13
C ALA A 24 5.19 -0.53 2.45
N GLY A 25 5.02 -1.03 3.68
CA GLY A 25 3.80 -1.67 4.16
C GLY A 25 2.57 -0.76 4.14
N GLU A 26 2.75 0.56 4.27
CA GLU A 26 1.66 1.55 4.13
C GLU A 26 1.01 1.48 2.74
N PHE A 27 1.81 1.40 1.68
CA PHE A 27 1.32 1.32 0.30
C PHE A 27 0.64 -0.02 0.01
N VAL A 28 1.17 -1.12 0.55
CA VAL A 28 0.54 -2.44 0.42
C VAL A 28 -0.81 -2.48 1.14
N ARG A 29 -0.91 -1.85 2.32
CA ARG A 29 -2.17 -1.72 3.07
C ARG A 29 -3.21 -0.90 2.32
N GLU A 30 -2.81 0.23 1.73
CA GLU A 30 -3.69 1.05 0.89
C GLU A 30 -4.20 0.26 -0.32
N GLU A 31 -3.31 -0.43 -1.03
CA GLU A 31 -3.71 -1.21 -2.20
C GLU A 31 -4.70 -2.31 -1.81
N MET A 32 -4.43 -3.02 -0.71
CA MET A 32 -5.34 -3.99 -0.06
C MET A 32 -6.73 -3.40 0.21
N HIS A 33 -6.78 -2.17 0.70
CA HIS A 33 -8.04 -1.46 0.95
C HIS A 33 -8.77 -1.17 -0.36
N HIS A 34 -8.08 -0.60 -1.35
CA HIS A 34 -8.66 -0.27 -2.66
C HIS A 34 -9.19 -1.48 -3.42
N ILE A 35 -8.54 -2.65 -3.31
CA ILE A 35 -9.06 -3.90 -3.88
C ILE A 35 -10.36 -4.32 -3.21
N ARG A 36 -10.44 -4.22 -1.87
CA ARG A 36 -11.66 -4.56 -1.12
C ARG A 36 -12.80 -3.61 -1.45
N GLU A 37 -12.49 -2.33 -1.67
CA GLU A 37 -13.44 -1.32 -2.13
C GLU A 37 -13.80 -1.45 -3.62
N GLY A 38 -13.13 -2.35 -4.36
CA GLY A 38 -13.39 -2.58 -5.78
C GLY A 38 -12.82 -1.50 -6.72
N LYS A 39 -12.00 -0.56 -6.22
CA LYS A 39 -11.46 0.58 -6.98
C LYS A 39 -10.59 0.18 -8.18
N HIS A 40 -9.90 -0.96 -8.10
CA HIS A 40 -8.91 -1.36 -9.12
C HIS A 40 -9.38 -2.50 -10.05
N GLY A 41 -10.64 -2.94 -9.97
CA GLY A 41 -11.16 -4.02 -10.80
C GLY A 41 -10.54 -5.41 -10.59
N ALA A 42 -9.57 -5.54 -9.66
CA ALA A 42 -8.97 -6.82 -9.28
C ALA A 42 -10.02 -7.67 -8.55
N ARG A 43 -10.37 -8.81 -9.15
CA ARG A 43 -11.42 -9.70 -8.63
C ARG A 43 -10.96 -10.54 -7.43
N SER A 44 -9.68 -10.46 -7.05
CA SER A 44 -9.15 -11.15 -5.87
C SER A 44 -7.91 -10.47 -5.30
N THR A 45 -7.72 -10.62 -3.99
CA THR A 45 -6.53 -10.15 -3.24
C THR A 45 -5.22 -10.68 -3.83
N LYS A 46 -5.20 -11.93 -4.32
CA LYS A 46 -4.02 -12.54 -4.95
C LYS A 46 -3.60 -11.82 -6.23
N GLN A 47 -4.57 -11.43 -7.05
CA GLN A 47 -4.31 -10.72 -8.31
C GLN A 47 -3.63 -9.38 -8.06
N ALA A 48 -4.02 -8.70 -7.00
CA ALA A 48 -3.50 -7.38 -6.72
C ALA A 48 -2.16 -7.39 -5.99
N ILE A 49 -1.89 -8.40 -5.14
CA ILE A 49 -0.53 -8.67 -4.66
C ILE A 49 0.39 -8.96 -5.86
N ALA A 50 -0.08 -9.72 -6.85
CA ALA A 50 0.70 -10.00 -8.06
C ALA A 50 0.97 -8.75 -8.90
N ILE A 51 0.01 -7.82 -9.03
CA ILE A 51 0.22 -6.52 -9.70
C ILE A 51 1.26 -5.68 -8.93
N GLY A 52 1.16 -5.63 -7.59
CA GLY A 52 2.12 -4.88 -6.76
C GLY A 52 3.51 -5.51 -6.64
N LEU A 53 3.69 -6.77 -7.07
CA LEU A 53 4.97 -7.50 -7.08
C LEU A 53 5.51 -7.74 -8.51
N SER A 54 4.84 -7.24 -9.55
CA SER A 54 5.29 -7.33 -10.95
C SER A 54 6.10 -6.11 -11.38
#